data_AF-A0A6S6TKN0-F1
#
_entry.id   AF-A0A6S6TKN0-F1
#
_cell.length_a   1.000
_cell.length_b   1.000
_cell.length_c   1.000
_cell.angle_alpha   90.00
_cell.angle_beta   90.00
_cell.angle_gamma   90.00
#
_symmetry.space_group_name_H-M   'P 1'
#
loop_
_entity.id
_entity.type
_entity.pdbx_description
1 polymer ?
#
loop_
_entity_poly.entity_id
_entity_poly.type
_entity_poly.pdbx_seq_one_letter_code
_entity_poly.pdbx_strand_id
1 'polypeptide(L)'
;MNLTVTYFDHPLHIAISPAASSMLEKTKTALQVDARLYFGCLAKKAVIFNEAFAPKPAYMINSKLYVRYQSLISDGCKIDSSETHYRPTPKPMGSLYWLEIDYRKGQWMGDFGFEDKLTAQDHEKTTLQPDFSW
;
A
#
# COMPACT_ATOMS: atom_id res chain seq x y z
N MET A 1 9.57 -16.13 -4.26
CA MET A 1 10.69 -15.17 -4.18
C MET A 1 10.34 -14.13 -3.14
N ASN A 2 11.21 -13.91 -2.16
CA ASN A 2 11.02 -12.86 -1.16
C ASN A 2 12.15 -11.85 -1.28
N LEU A 3 11.83 -10.56 -1.20
CA LEU A 3 12.82 -9.48 -1.23
C LEU A 3 12.41 -8.35 -0.29
N THR A 4 13.40 -7.60 0.18
CA THR A 4 13.20 -6.37 0.94
C THR A 4 13.83 -5.23 0.15
N VAL A 5 13.10 -4.14 -0.03
CA VAL A 5 13.61 -2.93 -0.68
C VAL A 5 13.39 -1.72 0.19
N THR A 6 14.17 -0.67 0.00
CA THR A 6 13.84 0.65 0.51
C THR A 6 12.74 1.25 -0.35
N TYR A 7 11.63 1.64 0.26
CA TYR A 7 10.48 2.30 -0.35
C TYR A 7 10.20 3.59 0.43
N PHE A 8 10.36 4.78 -0.16
CA PHE A 8 10.23 6.08 0.54
C PHE A 8 10.79 6.08 1.99
N ASP A 9 12.05 5.70 2.13
CA ASP A 9 12.84 5.69 3.38
C ASP A 9 12.42 4.67 4.45
N HIS A 10 11.61 3.66 4.12
CA HIS A 10 11.29 2.54 5.00
C HIS A 10 11.45 1.20 4.27
N PRO A 11 11.72 0.10 5.00
CA PRO A 11 11.76 -1.22 4.39
C PRO A 11 10.37 -1.67 3.95
N LEU A 12 10.29 -2.21 2.74
CA LEU A 12 9.12 -2.89 2.21
C LEU A 12 9.47 -4.35 1.94
N HIS A 13 8.79 -5.28 2.62
CA HIS A 13 8.92 -6.71 2.41
C HIS A 13 7.96 -7.19 1.32
N ILE A 14 8.48 -7.79 0.26
CA ILE A 14 7.68 -8.27 -0.86
C ILE A 14 7.82 -9.78 -0.96
N ALA A 15 6.69 -10.48 -0.86
CA ALA A 15 6.60 -11.90 -1.12
C ALA A 15 5.90 -12.13 -2.46
N ILE A 16 6.58 -12.81 -3.38
CA ILE A 16 6.07 -13.13 -4.71
C ILE A 16 5.99 -14.65 -4.81
N SER A 17 4.80 -15.18 -5.08
CA SER A 17 4.60 -16.62 -5.23
C SER A 17 5.39 -17.16 -6.44
N PRO A 18 5.69 -18.47 -6.49
CA PRO A 18 6.34 -19.07 -7.65
C PRO A 18 5.57 -18.81 -8.96
N ALA A 19 4.24 -18.91 -8.92
CA ALA A 19 3.39 -18.68 -10.09
C ALA A 19 3.44 -17.22 -10.56
N ALA A 20 3.40 -16.26 -9.63
CA ALA A 20 3.56 -14.85 -9.92
C ALA A 20 4.95 -14.53 -10.51
N SER A 21 6.01 -15.12 -9.95
CA SER A 21 7.38 -14.96 -10.46
C SER A 21 7.49 -15.43 -11.91
N SER A 22 6.98 -16.64 -12.21
CA SER A 22 6.96 -17.16 -13.58
C SER A 22 6.12 -16.32 -14.53
N MET A 23 5.04 -15.70 -14.05
CA MET A 23 4.22 -14.82 -14.88
C MET A 23 4.93 -13.49 -15.16
N LEU A 24 5.57 -12.87 -14.17
CA LEU A 24 6.36 -11.64 -14.34
C LEU A 24 7.46 -11.79 -15.40
N GLU A 25 8.11 -12.95 -15.48
CA GLU A 25 9.13 -13.25 -16.50
C GLU A 25 8.53 -13.36 -17.91
N LYS A 26 7.32 -13.90 -18.03
CA LYS A 26 6.62 -14.08 -19.32
C LYS A 26 6.00 -12.77 -19.82
N THR A 27 5.61 -11.86 -18.93
CA THR A 27 4.98 -10.61 -19.31
C THR A 27 5.99 -9.69 -20.00
N LYS A 28 5.61 -9.18 -21.19
CA LYS A 28 6.46 -8.25 -21.96
C LYS A 28 6.56 -6.88 -21.29
N THR A 29 5.46 -6.42 -20.71
CA THR A 29 5.34 -5.16 -19.97
C THR A 29 5.66 -5.35 -18.50
N ALA A 30 6.03 -4.26 -17.82
CA ALA A 30 6.17 -4.28 -16.37
C ALA A 30 4.79 -4.29 -15.71
N LEU A 31 4.69 -4.95 -14.56
CA LEU A 31 3.49 -4.99 -13.72
C LEU A 31 3.52 -3.80 -12.74
N GLN A 32 2.45 -3.00 -12.73
CA GLN A 32 2.22 -2.04 -11.66
C GLN A 32 1.24 -2.61 -10.64
N VAL A 33 1.63 -2.58 -9.37
CA VAL A 33 0.83 -2.99 -8.22
C VAL A 33 0.45 -1.77 -7.39
N ASP A 34 -0.83 -1.44 -7.37
CA ASP A 34 -1.37 -0.39 -6.52
C ASP A 34 -1.94 -0.99 -5.23
N ALA A 35 -1.27 -0.79 -4.11
CA ALA A 35 -1.81 -1.03 -2.77
C ALA A 35 -2.66 0.18 -2.36
N ARG A 36 -3.98 0.00 -2.32
CA ARG A 36 -4.95 1.07 -2.05
C ARG A 36 -5.69 0.86 -0.76
N LEU A 37 -5.69 1.91 0.07
CA LEU A 37 -6.47 1.98 1.30
C LEU A 37 -7.60 2.98 1.13
N TYR A 38 -8.84 2.50 1.15
CA TYR A 38 -10.04 3.30 0.97
C TYR A 38 -10.64 3.63 2.32
N PHE A 39 -10.92 4.91 2.53
CA PHE A 39 -11.59 5.47 3.70
C PHE A 39 -12.93 6.05 3.26
N GLY A 40 -14.00 5.30 3.47
CA GLY A 40 -15.37 5.78 3.35
C GLY A 40 -16.11 5.56 4.66
N CYS A 41 -17.29 4.93 4.62
CA CYS A 41 -17.97 4.48 5.83
C CYS A 41 -17.20 3.37 6.58
N LEU A 42 -16.43 2.56 5.84
CA LEU A 42 -15.58 1.50 6.36
C LEU A 42 -14.22 1.58 5.68
N ALA A 43 -13.18 1.23 6.42
CA ALA A 43 -11.84 1.08 5.84
C ALA A 43 -11.80 -0.20 4.99
N LYS A 44 -11.32 -0.10 3.75
CA LYS A 44 -11.15 -1.23 2.84
C LYS A 44 -9.77 -1.22 2.22
N LYS A 45 -9.15 -2.39 2.13
CA LYS A 45 -7.91 -2.61 1.37
C LYS A 45 -8.23 -3.19 0.00
N ALA A 46 -7.46 -2.81 -1.02
CA ALA A 46 -7.42 -3.53 -2.28
C ALA A 46 -6.03 -3.45 -2.93
N VAL A 47 -5.64 -4.53 -3.61
CA VAL A 47 -4.47 -4.54 -4.50
C VAL A 47 -4.97 -4.54 -5.94
N ILE A 48 -4.57 -3.54 -6.72
CA ILE A 48 -4.94 -3.43 -8.14
C ILE A 48 -3.71 -3.68 -9.00
N PHE A 49 -3.86 -4.59 -9.96
CA PHE A 49 -2.79 -5.02 -10.87
C PHE A 49 -3.03 -4.43 -12.26
N ASN A 50 -2.03 -3.77 -12.82
CA ASN A 50 -2.10 -3.17 -14.14
C ASN A 50 -0.92 -3.65 -14.98
N GLU A 51 -1.20 -4.33 -16.09
CA GLU A 51 -0.19 -4.91 -17.00
C GLU A 51 0.26 -3.95 -18.13
N ALA A 52 0.18 -2.63 -17.90
CA ALA A 52 0.50 -1.61 -18.88
C ALA A 52 1.25 -0.41 -18.26
N PHE A 53 1.98 0.33 -19.11
CA PHE A 53 2.97 1.32 -18.72
C PHE A 53 2.41 2.49 -17.90
N ALA A 54 3.17 2.86 -16.86
CA ALA A 54 2.82 3.81 -15.80
C ALA A 54 3.25 5.25 -16.12
N PRO A 55 2.35 6.25 -15.96
CA PRO A 55 2.80 7.57 -15.49
C PRO A 55 1.80 8.18 -14.48
N LYS A 56 1.96 7.85 -13.20
CA LYS A 56 1.63 8.61 -11.97
C LYS A 56 2.53 8.01 -10.88
N PRO A 57 3.03 8.75 -9.86
CA PRO A 57 4.23 8.36 -9.11
C PRO A 57 4.11 6.95 -8.51
N ALA A 58 4.89 6.02 -9.05
CA ALA A 58 5.04 4.63 -8.61
C ALA A 58 6.53 4.35 -8.44
N TYR A 59 6.88 3.58 -7.42
CA TYR A 59 8.26 3.25 -7.09
C TYR A 59 8.71 2.03 -7.88
N MET A 60 9.87 2.11 -8.53
CA MET A 60 10.43 0.99 -9.27
C MET A 60 11.10 0.02 -8.28
N ILE A 61 10.56 -1.19 -8.17
CA ILE A 61 11.17 -2.28 -7.38
C ILE A 61 12.27 -2.94 -8.21
N ASN A 62 11.96 -3.21 -9.47
CA ASN A 62 12.89 -3.68 -10.50
C ASN A 62 12.30 -3.35 -11.90
N SER A 63 12.96 -3.82 -12.97
CA SER A 63 12.54 -3.57 -14.35
C SER A 63 11.18 -4.18 -14.75
N LYS A 64 10.62 -5.09 -13.93
CA LYS A 64 9.35 -5.80 -14.18
C LYS A 64 8.27 -5.47 -13.17
N LEU A 65 8.57 -4.76 -12.09
CA LEU A 65 7.65 -4.52 -10.98
C LEU A 65 7.73 -3.08 -10.47
N TYR A 66 6.59 -2.39 -10.51
CA TYR A 66 6.39 -1.08 -9.90
C TYR A 66 5.35 -1.19 -8.79
N VAL A 67 5.56 -0.48 -7.69
CA VAL A 67 4.65 -0.47 -6.53
C VAL A 67 4.22 0.96 -6.21
N ARG A 68 2.93 1.16 -5.99
CA ARG A 68 2.36 2.42 -5.52
C ARG A 68 1.47 2.16 -4.32
N TYR A 69 1.68 2.92 -3.26
CA TYR A 69 0.80 2.96 -2.11
C TYR A 69 -0.02 4.25 -2.16
N GLN A 70 -1.34 4.14 -1.95
CA GLN A 70 -2.22 5.30 -1.94
C GLN A 70 -3.37 5.13 -0.96
N SER A 71 -3.60 6.16 -0.16
CA SER A 71 -4.82 6.30 0.62
C SER A 71 -5.82 7.16 -0.14
N LEU A 72 -7.08 6.74 -0.13
CA LEU A 72 -8.19 7.29 -0.89
C LEU A 72 -9.33 7.56 0.07
N ILE A 73 -9.85 8.78 0.10
CA ILE A 73 -10.99 9.16 0.93
C ILE A 73 -12.22 9.40 0.06
N SER A 74 -13.40 8.99 0.52
CA SER A 74 -14.65 9.26 -0.19
C SER A 74 -15.17 10.67 0.09
N ASP A 75 -15.88 11.22 -0.88
CA ASP A 75 -16.50 12.55 -0.79
C ASP A 75 -17.74 12.58 0.12
N GLY A 76 -18.25 11.40 0.45
CA GLY A 76 -19.34 11.19 1.40
C GLY A 76 -19.39 9.74 1.86
N CYS A 77 -19.93 9.53 3.06
CA CYS A 77 -20.23 8.20 3.58
C CYS A 77 -21.65 7.82 3.17
N LYS A 78 -21.78 7.02 2.11
CA LYS A 78 -23.03 6.33 1.75
C LYS A 78 -22.75 4.84 1.66
N ILE A 79 -23.49 4.05 2.44
CA ILE A 79 -23.38 2.58 2.46
C ILE A 79 -24.04 1.98 1.20
N ASP A 80 -25.00 2.69 0.62
CA ASP A 80 -25.74 2.32 -0.59
C ASP A 80 -25.68 3.45 -1.61
N SER A 81 -24.76 3.37 -2.57
CA SER A 81 -24.92 4.01 -3.88
C SER A 81 -23.83 3.55 -4.84
N SER A 82 -24.24 3.29 -6.08
CA SER A 82 -23.47 2.73 -7.18
C SER A 82 -22.23 3.52 -7.62
N GLU A 83 -21.94 4.70 -7.08
CA GLU A 83 -20.77 5.50 -7.44
C GLU A 83 -20.22 6.30 -6.24
N THR A 84 -19.43 5.65 -5.38
CA THR A 84 -18.63 6.36 -4.38
C THR A 84 -17.38 6.92 -5.05
N HIS A 85 -17.36 8.25 -5.20
CA HIS A 85 -16.18 8.97 -5.67
C HIS A 85 -15.11 8.98 -4.56
N TYR A 86 -13.91 8.52 -4.92
CA TYR A 86 -12.74 8.53 -4.05
C TYR A 86 -11.68 9.48 -4.60
N ARG A 87 -11.09 10.28 -3.71
CA ARG A 87 -9.98 11.17 -4.03
C ARG A 87 -8.74 10.79 -3.21
N PRO A 88 -7.52 10.93 -3.76
CA PRO A 88 -6.30 10.75 -3.00
C PRO A 88 -6.27 11.65 -1.78
N THR A 89 -5.83 11.13 -0.64
CA THR A 89 -5.51 11.97 0.52
C THR A 89 -4.25 12.80 0.23
N PRO A 90 -4.09 14.01 0.82
CA PRO A 90 -2.87 14.81 0.64
C PRO A 90 -1.60 14.12 1.15
N LYS A 91 -1.74 13.28 2.18
CA LYS A 91 -0.68 12.42 2.72
C LYS A 91 -1.20 10.98 2.82
N PRO A 92 -0.43 9.95 2.41
CA PRO A 92 -0.78 8.56 2.67
C PRO A 92 -0.96 8.32 4.17
N MET A 93 -1.95 7.52 4.53
CA MET A 93 -2.16 7.08 5.90
C MET A 93 -1.27 5.86 6.15
N GLY A 94 -0.33 5.99 7.08
CA GLY A 94 0.68 4.97 7.34
C GLY A 94 1.66 4.77 6.18
N SER A 95 2.41 3.68 6.26
CA SER A 95 3.47 3.30 5.32
C SER A 95 3.34 1.82 4.98
N LEU A 96 3.58 1.47 3.71
CA LEU A 96 3.45 0.10 3.22
C LEU A 96 4.62 -0.73 3.75
N TYR A 97 4.36 -1.76 4.56
CA TYR A 97 5.42 -2.53 5.23
C TYR A 97 5.59 -3.95 4.64
N TRP A 98 4.51 -4.57 4.15
CA TRP A 98 4.61 -5.75 3.29
C TRP A 98 3.59 -5.76 2.15
N LEU A 99 3.95 -6.52 1.12
CA LEU A 99 3.13 -6.75 -0.06
C LEU A 99 3.26 -8.22 -0.49
N GLU A 100 2.14 -8.91 -0.64
CA GLU A 100 2.08 -10.24 -1.22
C GLU A 100 1.53 -10.17 -2.65
N ILE A 101 2.18 -10.88 -3.57
CA ILE A 101 1.79 -10.97 -4.98
C ILE A 101 1.71 -12.45 -5.37
N ASP A 102 0.56 -12.85 -5.87
CA ASP A 102 0.26 -14.20 -6.35
C ASP A 102 -0.38 -14.15 -7.74
N TYR A 103 -0.33 -15.28 -8.45
CA TYR A 103 -1.00 -15.47 -9.72
C TYR A 103 -1.66 -16.84 -9.74
N ARG A 104 -2.99 -16.87 -9.72
CA ARG A 104 -3.77 -18.12 -9.68
C ARG A 104 -5.00 -18.00 -10.55
N LYS A 105 -5.37 -19.10 -11.22
CA LYS A 105 -6.53 -19.17 -12.13
C LYS A 105 -6.55 -18.07 -13.20
N GLY A 106 -5.37 -17.70 -13.71
CA GLY A 106 -5.23 -16.68 -14.76
C GLY A 106 -5.41 -15.25 -14.29
N GLN A 107 -5.31 -14.99 -12.97
CA GLN A 107 -5.53 -13.67 -12.39
C GLN A 107 -4.46 -13.34 -11.35
N TRP A 108 -4.03 -12.08 -11.35
CA TRP A 108 -3.21 -11.52 -10.28
C TRP A 108 -4.01 -11.36 -9.00
N MET A 109 -3.38 -11.69 -7.89
CA MET A 109 -3.94 -11.55 -6.56
C MET A 109 -2.88 -11.02 -5.61
N GLY A 110 -3.31 -10.34 -4.56
CA GLY A 110 -2.39 -9.84 -3.56
C GLY A 110 -3.10 -9.26 -2.37
N ASP A 111 -2.32 -9.07 -1.32
CA ASP A 111 -2.72 -8.39 -0.11
C ASP A 111 -1.55 -7.52 0.36
N PHE A 112 -1.82 -6.62 1.29
CA PHE A 112 -0.79 -5.77 1.86
C PHE A 112 -1.04 -5.38 3.32
N GLY A 113 0.07 -5.08 3.97
CA GLY A 113 0.13 -4.50 5.30
C GLY A 113 0.59 -3.05 5.24
N PHE A 114 -0.02 -2.21 6.07
CA PHE A 114 0.48 -0.87 6.33
C PHE A 114 0.65 -0.68 7.84
N GLU A 115 1.62 0.11 8.25
CA GLU A 115 1.86 0.49 9.64
C GLU A 115 1.67 1.99 9.81
N ASP A 116 1.12 2.40 10.95
CA ASP A 116 1.01 3.82 11.27
C ASP A 116 2.38 4.34 11.71
N LYS A 117 2.78 5.52 11.22
CA LYS A 117 4.06 6.14 11.60
C LYS A 117 3.95 6.91 12.92
N LEU A 118 2.89 6.71 13.72
CA LEU A 118 2.63 7.42 14.97
C LEU A 118 3.58 7.09 16.14
N THR A 119 4.67 6.33 15.97
CA THR A 119 5.41 5.78 17.11
C THR A 119 6.91 6.02 17.15
N ALA A 120 7.45 7.02 16.44
CA ALA A 120 8.86 7.40 16.60
C ALA A 120 9.10 8.82 17.14
N GLN A 121 8.10 9.73 17.11
CA GLN A 121 8.29 11.12 17.59
C GLN A 121 7.33 11.56 18.71
N ASP A 122 6.27 10.81 18.99
CA ASP A 122 5.27 11.21 20.01
C ASP A 122 5.52 10.62 21.41
N HIS A 123 6.49 9.69 21.56
CA HIS A 123 6.87 9.15 22.87
C HIS A 123 7.78 10.09 23.69
N GLU A 124 8.32 11.16 23.10
CA GLU A 124 9.20 12.10 23.81
C GLU A 124 8.46 13.34 24.36
N LYS A 125 7.12 13.38 24.29
CA LYS A 125 6.32 14.50 24.83
C LYS A 125 5.28 14.14 25.88
N THR A 126 5.35 12.95 26.48
CA THR A 126 4.52 12.61 27.64
C THR A 126 5.37 12.16 28.83
N THR A 127 6.26 13.04 29.29
CA THR A 127 6.71 13.05 30.69
C THR A 127 6.32 14.40 31.29
N LEU A 128 5.02 14.64 31.44
CA LEU A 128 4.56 15.61 32.42
C LEU A 128 4.78 14.97 33.79
N GLN A 129 5.84 15.40 34.48
CA GLN A 129 6.00 15.12 35.91
C GLN A 129 4.75 15.65 36.64
N PRO A 130 4.05 14.85 37.45
CA PRO A 130 3.07 15.41 38.35
C PRO A 130 3.82 16.13 39.48
N ASP A 131 3.71 17.46 39.50
CA ASP A 131 4.03 18.29 40.66
C ASP A 131 3.04 17.94 41.77
N PHE A 132 3.49 17.12 42.72
CA PHE A 132 2.83 16.95 44.01
C PHE A 132 3.63 17.70 45.07
N SER A 133 3.33 18.99 45.19
CA SER A 133 3.70 19.81 46.34
C SER A 133 2.47 19.93 47.27
N TRP A 134 2.56 19.39 48.49
CA TRP A 134 1.74 19.75 49.64
C TRP A 134 2.63 20.41 50.68
#